data_AF-A0A9D1K4Z9-F1
#
_entry.id   AF-A0A9D1K4Z9-F1
#
_cell.length_a   1.000
_cell.length_b   1.000
_cell.length_c   1.000
_cell.angle_alpha   90.00
_cell.angle_beta   90.00
_cell.angle_gamma   90.00
#
_symmetry.space_group_name_H-M   'P 1'
#
loop_
_entity.id
_entity.type
_entity.pdbx_description
1 polymer ?
#
loop_
_entity_poly.entity_id
_entity_poly.type
_entity_poly.pdbx_seq_one_letter_code
_entity_poly.pdbx_strand_id
1 'polypeptide(L)'
;MDILGFGVQVMLIGLVVVFVGLILLIICVKIMDKLVNKSEEGKPAAPAPAPAAPAPVSAPQVEAGISPEVLAAITAAICAYAPAGKSLVVRSVRRKNSWNRAAREENIYRF
;
A
#
# COMPACT_ATOMS: atom_id res chain seq x y z
N MET A 1 -43.30 -30.77 -20.41
CA MET A 1 -42.33 -29.66 -20.61
C MET A 1 -41.94 -28.98 -19.29
N ASP A 2 -42.47 -29.45 -18.16
CA ASP A 2 -42.49 -28.71 -16.89
C ASP A 2 -41.25 -28.92 -16.03
N ILE A 3 -40.58 -30.08 -16.17
CA ILE A 3 -39.31 -30.39 -15.48
C ILE A 3 -38.17 -29.47 -15.95
N LEU A 4 -38.12 -29.13 -17.25
CA LEU A 4 -37.11 -28.22 -17.79
C LEU A 4 -37.33 -26.80 -17.27
N GLY A 5 -38.59 -26.34 -17.21
CA GLY A 5 -38.93 -25.02 -16.67
C GLY A 5 -38.53 -24.87 -15.20
N PHE A 6 -38.81 -25.90 -14.38
CA PHE A 6 -38.40 -25.92 -12.97
C PHE A 6 -36.86 -25.86 -12.82
N GLY A 7 -36.12 -26.64 -13.63
CA GLY A 7 -34.66 -26.61 -13.62
C GLY A 7 -34.05 -25.26 -14.00
N VAL A 8 -34.58 -24.61 -15.04
CA VAL A 8 -34.15 -23.26 -15.45
C VAL A 8 -34.43 -22.24 -14.35
N GLN A 9 -35.58 -22.32 -13.68
CA GLN A 9 -35.93 -21.41 -12.60
C GLN A 9 -34.99 -21.55 -11.39
N VAL A 10 -34.65 -22.78 -10.99
CA VAL A 10 -33.69 -23.02 -9.91
C VAL A 10 -32.30 -22.48 -10.29
N MET A 11 -31.87 -22.65 -11.54
CA MET A 11 -30.59 -22.11 -12.02
C MET A 11 -30.56 -20.58 -11.94
N LEU A 12 -31.62 -19.90 -12.38
CA LEU A 12 -31.75 -18.44 -12.28
C LEU A 12 -31.74 -17.96 -10.82
N ILE A 13 -32.47 -18.64 -9.94
CA ILE A 13 -32.49 -18.31 -8.51
C ILE A 13 -31.10 -18.50 -7.90
N GLY A 14 -30.41 -19.60 -8.20
CA GLY A 14 -29.05 -19.85 -7.75
C GLY A 14 -28.08 -18.79 -8.23
N LEU A 15 -28.17 -18.39 -9.50
CA LEU A 15 -27.35 -17.32 -10.09
C LEU A 15 -27.54 -16.00 -9.33
N VAL A 16 -28.80 -15.60 -9.10
CA VAL A 16 -29.14 -14.37 -8.37
C VAL A 16 -28.65 -14.43 -6.93
N VAL A 17 -28.85 -15.55 -6.23
CA VAL A 17 -28.41 -15.74 -4.84
C VAL A 17 -26.88 -15.61 -4.72
N VAL A 18 -26.13 -16.15 -5.69
CA VAL A 18 -24.66 -16.02 -5.70
C VAL A 18 -24.23 -14.56 -5.91
N PHE A 19 -24.87 -13.83 -6.83
CA PHE A 19 -24.59 -12.39 -7.01
C PHE A 19 -24.89 -11.59 -5.74
N VAL A 20 -26.04 -11.85 -5.10
CA VAL A 20 -26.40 -11.21 -3.83
C VAL A 20 -25.39 -11.56 -2.73
N GLY A 21 -24.97 -12.82 -2.62
CA GLY A 21 -23.94 -13.25 -1.67
C GLY A 21 -22.60 -12.55 -1.88
N LEU A 22 -22.18 -12.39 -3.14
CA LEU A 22 -20.94 -11.70 -3.48
C LEU A 22 -21.01 -10.20 -3.15
N ILE A 23 -22.13 -9.54 -3.47
CA ILE A 23 -22.39 -8.15 -3.11
C ILE A 23 -22.39 -7.97 -1.59
N LEU A 24 -23.05 -8.87 -0.86
CA LEU A 24 -23.09 -8.84 0.60
C LEU A 24 -21.68 -8.96 1.20
N LEU A 25 -20.84 -9.85 0.66
CA LEU A 25 -19.44 -10.00 1.09
C LEU A 25 -18.65 -8.69 0.87
N ILE A 26 -18.80 -8.07 -0.29
CA ILE A 26 -18.14 -6.80 -0.62
C ILE A 26 -18.58 -5.70 0.34
N ILE A 27 -19.87 -5.60 0.64
CA ILE A 27 -20.40 -4.61 1.58
C ILE A 27 -19.82 -4.82 2.98
N CYS A 28 -19.74 -6.06 3.48
CA CYS A 28 -19.12 -6.36 4.78
C CYS A 28 -17.66 -5.90 4.84
N VAL A 29 -16.87 -6.18 3.80
CA VAL A 29 -15.47 -5.72 3.74
C VAL A 29 -15.41 -4.19 3.69
N LYS A 30 -16.26 -3.54 2.89
CA LYS A 30 -16.31 -2.07 2.81
C LYS A 30 -16.71 -1.40 4.13
N ILE A 31 -17.55 -2.04 4.96
CA ILE A 31 -17.91 -1.52 6.28
C ILE A 31 -16.70 -1.55 7.22
N MET A 32 -15.96 -2.67 7.27
CA MET A 32 -14.73 -2.76 8.06
C MET A 32 -13.67 -1.78 7.57
N ASP A 33 -13.47 -1.68 6.25
CA ASP A 33 -12.55 -0.72 5.62
C ASP A 33 -12.92 0.73 5.96
N LYS A 34 -14.21 1.09 5.89
CA LYS A 34 -14.68 2.42 6.31
C LYS A 34 -14.49 2.68 7.81
N LEU A 35 -14.64 1.67 8.66
CA LEU A 35 -14.50 1.85 10.11
C LEU A 35 -13.04 2.01 10.53
N VAL A 36 -12.13 1.27 9.88
CA VAL A 36 -10.67 1.38 10.08
C VAL A 36 -10.17 2.72 9.52
N ASN A 37 -10.54 3.10 8.30
CA ASN A 37 -10.14 4.40 7.72
C ASN A 37 -10.72 5.58 8.50
N LYS A 38 -11.92 5.46 9.07
CA LYS A 38 -12.52 6.48 9.94
C LYS A 38 -11.85 6.58 11.31
N SER A 39 -11.07 5.56 11.71
CA SER A 39 -10.26 5.57 12.92
C SER A 39 -8.83 6.09 12.68
N GLU A 40 -8.42 6.26 11.41
CA GLU A 40 -7.12 6.82 11.03
C GLU A 40 -7.17 8.32 10.65
N GLU A 41 -8.34 8.98 10.71
CA GLU A 41 -8.46 10.46 10.62
C GLU A 41 -8.04 11.19 11.93
N GLY A 42 -7.24 10.54 12.76
CA GLY A 42 -6.68 11.07 14.00
C GLY A 42 -5.28 11.67 13.85
N LYS A 43 -4.94 12.33 12.73
CA LYS A 43 -3.76 13.22 12.69
C LYS A 43 -4.18 14.65 12.34
N PRO A 44 -3.84 15.67 13.17
CA PRO A 44 -4.58 16.93 13.21
C PRO A 44 -4.47 17.76 11.93
N ALA A 45 -5.57 18.43 11.60
CA ALA A 45 -5.61 19.61 10.75
C ALA A 45 -4.89 20.79 11.43
N ALA A 46 -4.09 21.56 10.69
CA ALA A 46 -4.41 22.96 10.39
C ALA A 46 -3.32 23.62 9.50
N PRO A 47 -3.71 24.55 8.61
CA PRO A 47 -2.84 25.23 7.65
C PRO A 47 -2.30 26.57 8.19
N ALA A 48 -1.10 26.97 7.76
CA ALA A 48 -0.63 28.36 7.86
C ALA A 48 0.26 28.73 6.64
N PRO A 49 -0.04 29.81 5.90
CA PRO A 49 0.70 30.23 4.71
C PRO A 49 1.87 31.20 5.01
N ALA A 50 3.03 30.93 4.36
CA ALA A 50 4.19 31.80 4.02
C ALA A 50 5.00 32.45 5.17
N PRO A 51 6.36 32.53 5.12
CA PRO A 51 7.15 33.29 4.11
C PRO A 51 8.38 32.56 3.50
N ALA A 52 9.05 33.24 2.56
CA ALA A 52 9.90 32.75 1.46
C ALA A 52 11.36 32.28 1.76
N ALA A 53 11.83 31.35 0.88
CA ALA A 53 13.20 31.05 0.40
C ALA A 53 14.27 30.56 1.42
N PRO A 54 15.14 29.54 1.09
CA PRO A 54 15.83 29.33 -0.19
C PRO A 54 15.58 27.96 -0.85
N ALA A 55 15.80 27.91 -2.17
CA ALA A 55 15.56 26.75 -3.03
C ALA A 55 16.14 25.44 -2.47
N PRO A 56 15.30 24.45 -2.13
CA PRO A 56 15.78 23.14 -1.76
C PRO A 56 16.11 22.38 -3.05
N VAL A 57 17.38 22.03 -3.15
CA VAL A 57 17.90 20.92 -3.95
C VAL A 57 16.88 19.79 -4.01
N SER A 58 16.63 19.32 -5.23
CA SER A 58 15.78 18.18 -5.61
C SER A 58 15.46 17.27 -4.43
N ALA A 59 14.28 17.44 -3.83
CA ALA A 59 13.85 16.65 -2.69
C ALA A 59 13.98 15.16 -3.03
N PRO A 60 14.63 14.34 -2.18
CA PRO A 60 14.69 12.90 -2.37
C PRO A 60 13.27 12.37 -2.62
N GLN A 61 13.09 11.61 -3.70
CA GLN A 61 11.80 11.00 -3.99
C GLN A 61 11.54 9.92 -2.94
N VAL A 62 10.84 10.31 -1.88
CA VAL A 62 10.35 9.44 -0.83
C VAL A 62 8.95 9.00 -1.23
N GLU A 63 8.73 7.69 -1.28
CA GLU A 63 7.41 7.11 -1.51
C GLU A 63 6.43 7.58 -0.41
N ALA A 64 5.22 8.00 -0.79
CA ALA A 64 4.21 8.46 0.16
C ALA A 64 3.92 7.36 1.21
N GLY A 65 4.28 7.61 2.47
CA GLY A 65 4.14 6.65 3.57
C GLY A 65 5.43 6.30 4.31
N ILE A 66 6.56 6.96 4.02
CA ILE A 66 7.79 6.89 4.83
C ILE A 66 7.97 8.21 5.56
N SER A 67 7.98 8.17 6.89
CA SER A 67 8.14 9.36 7.72
C SER A 67 9.61 9.86 7.69
N PRO A 68 9.84 11.17 7.88
CA PRO A 68 11.18 11.74 7.82
C PRO A 68 12.11 11.16 8.90
N GLU A 69 11.57 10.74 10.05
CA GLU A 69 12.33 10.09 11.13
C GLU A 69 12.86 8.72 10.68
N VAL A 70 12.04 7.93 9.98
CA VAL A 70 12.45 6.63 9.42
C VAL A 70 13.50 6.82 8.34
N LEU A 71 13.34 7.82 7.47
CA LEU A 71 14.35 8.16 6.47
C LEU A 71 15.68 8.54 7.13
N ALA A 72 15.66 9.39 8.16
CA ALA A 72 16.84 9.80 8.91
C ALA A 72 17.52 8.60 9.58
N ALA A 73 16.75 7.73 10.25
CA ALA A 73 17.26 6.50 10.85
C ALA A 73 17.91 5.55 9.83
N ILE A 74 17.28 5.36 8.66
CA ILE A 74 17.85 4.55 7.57
C ILE A 74 19.15 5.18 7.05
N THR A 75 19.16 6.50 6.82
CA THR A 75 20.37 7.19 6.33
C THR A 75 21.53 7.12 7.33
N ALA A 76 21.25 7.26 8.62
CA ALA A 76 22.23 7.13 9.69
C ALA A 76 22.78 5.70 9.78
N ALA A 77 21.92 4.69 9.71
CA ALA A 77 22.34 3.28 9.71
C ALA A 77 23.23 2.95 8.50
N ILE A 78 22.88 3.43 7.30
CA ILE A 78 23.70 3.26 6.10
C ILE A 78 25.06 3.96 6.27
N CYS A 79 25.06 5.17 6.81
CA CYS A 79 26.29 5.92 7.06
C CYS A 79 27.20 5.21 8.09
N ALA A 80 26.63 4.55 9.09
CA ALA A 80 27.39 3.79 10.08
C ALA A 80 27.98 2.48 9.53
N TYR A 81 27.28 1.82 8.60
CA TYR A 81 27.77 0.58 7.97
C TYR A 81 28.74 0.85 6.81
N ALA A 82 28.72 2.04 6.24
CA ALA A 82 29.59 2.38 5.12
C ALA A 82 31.06 2.55 5.55
N PRO A 83 32.02 2.15 4.69
CA PRO A 83 33.44 2.35 4.96
C PRO A 83 33.76 3.85 5.08
N ALA A 84 34.51 4.20 6.13
CA ALA A 84 34.86 5.58 6.44
C ALA A 84 35.55 6.28 5.24
N GLY A 85 35.09 7.49 4.92
CA GLY A 85 35.74 8.37 3.94
C GLY A 85 35.03 8.53 2.58
N LYS A 86 33.81 8.03 2.39
CA LYS A 86 33.04 8.22 1.14
C LYS A 86 31.76 9.00 1.41
N SER A 87 31.53 10.09 0.67
CA SER A 87 30.27 10.83 0.71
C SER A 87 29.15 9.97 0.07
N LEU A 88 28.18 9.57 0.88
CA LEU A 88 27.02 8.81 0.40
C LEU A 88 25.80 9.71 0.40
N VAL A 89 25.10 9.74 -0.75
CA VAL A 89 23.85 10.48 -0.91
C VAL A 89 22.74 9.47 -1.22
N VAL A 90 21.73 9.42 -0.37
CA VAL A 90 20.56 8.57 -0.57
C VAL A 90 19.62 9.24 -1.57
N ARG A 91 19.57 8.72 -2.81
CA ARG A 91 18.79 9.29 -3.91
C ARG A 91 17.31 8.92 -3.88
N SER A 92 16.99 7.73 -3.37
CA SER A 92 15.61 7.22 -3.30
C SER A 92 15.48 6.18 -2.21
N VAL A 93 14.40 6.25 -1.44
CA VAL A 93 14.01 5.20 -0.50
C VAL A 93 12.62 4.70 -0.87
N ARG A 94 12.51 3.39 -1.10
CA ARG A 94 11.31 2.71 -1.60
C ARG A 94 11.05 1.47 -0.76
N ARG A 95 9.80 1.22 -0.40
CA ARG A 95 9.44 -0.01 0.32
C ARG A 95 9.29 -1.14 -0.70
N LYS A 96 9.97 -2.27 -0.48
CA LYS A 96 9.74 -3.49 -1.26
C LYS A 96 8.79 -4.41 -0.50
N ASN A 97 7.83 -4.99 -1.21
CA ASN A 97 6.93 -6.01 -0.67
C ASN A 97 7.62 -7.38 -0.61
N SER A 98 7.03 -8.32 0.14
CA SER A 98 7.55 -9.69 0.32
C SER A 98 7.66 -10.46 -1.00
N TRP A 99 6.72 -10.27 -1.92
CA TRP A 99 6.73 -10.87 -3.25
C TRP A 99 7.96 -10.48 -4.07
N ASN A 100 8.32 -9.19 -4.12
CA ASN A 100 9.49 -8.70 -4.86
C ASN A 100 10.82 -9.15 -4.23
N ARG A 101 10.83 -9.50 -2.95
CA ARG A 101 12.00 -10.10 -2.28
C ARG A 101 12.15 -11.56 -2.66
N ALA A 102 11.07 -12.34 -2.53
CA ALA A 102 11.04 -13.75 -2.91
C ALA A 102 11.41 -13.97 -4.38
N ALA A 103 10.82 -13.18 -5.29
CA ALA A 103 11.14 -13.26 -6.72
C ALA A 103 12.62 -12.99 -7.05
N ARG A 104 13.29 -12.13 -6.28
CA ARG A 104 14.73 -11.88 -6.47
C ARG A 104 15.59 -12.99 -5.93
N GLU A 105 15.23 -13.55 -4.77
CA GLU A 105 15.92 -14.70 -4.19
C GLU A 105 15.81 -15.89 -5.16
N GLU A 106 14.63 -16.17 -5.69
CA GLU A 106 14.42 -17.21 -6.69
C GLU A 106 15.24 -16.97 -7.97
N ASN A 107 15.32 -15.73 -8.46
CA ASN A 107 16.07 -15.40 -9.69
C ASN A 107 17.60 -15.39 -9.51
N ILE A 108 18.10 -15.26 -8.27
CA ILE A 108 19.54 -15.23 -7.99
C ILE A 108 20.08 -16.63 -7.68
N TYR A 109 19.24 -17.50 -7.08
CA TYR A 109 19.65 -18.85 -6.67
C TYR A 109 19.22 -19.97 -7.64
N ARG A 110 18.43 -19.68 -8.67
CA ARG A 110 18.18 -20.60 -9.79
C ARG A 110 19.09 -20.33 -10.99
N PHE A 111 20.38 -20.59 -10.82
CA PHE A 111 21.31 -21.06 -11.86
C PHE A 111 22.33 -21.97 -11.20
#